data_AF-A0A2R6MDX2-F1
#
_entry.id   AF-A0A2R6MDX2-F1
#
_cell.length_a   1.000
_cell.length_b   1.000
_cell.length_c   1.000
_cell.angle_alpha   90.00
_cell.angle_beta   90.00
_cell.angle_gamma   90.00
#
_symmetry.space_group_name_H-M   'P 1'
#
loop_
_entity.id
_entity.type
_entity.pdbx_description
1 polymer ?
#
loop_
_entity_poly.entity_id
_entity_poly.type
_entity_poly.pdbx_seq_one_letter_code
_entity_poly.pdbx_strand_id
1 'polypeptide(L)'
;MSDRSVSKRSQEKQWYTVIAPEQFDRAELGETTADEPEQLYDRTVETTLGDLQNNASENNTKLTFRITDVGSDAVYTEFVQHELTRDYLRSLVRHGSSKVESFETILTSDDYRIQIQPVAFTTKKADHSQEQAIRRTMTEIVRETAREHTFDEVIDSIVEGRLSSAVYAEAKSIYPLRRVEVQKLRLEARPEEVAAEEDTAVDVDEDAVDAE
;
A
#
# COMPACT_ATOMS: atom_id res chain seq x y z
N MET A 1 18.74 -3.88 54.84
CA MET A 1 18.90 -2.62 54.11
C MET A 1 18.22 -2.84 52.78
N SER A 2 17.03 -2.27 52.59
CA SER A 2 16.25 -2.51 51.38
C SER A 2 16.93 -1.82 50.21
N ASP A 3 17.33 -2.61 49.20
CA ASP A 3 17.62 -2.14 47.85
C ASP A 3 16.37 -1.44 47.32
N ARG A 4 16.28 -0.14 47.55
CA ARG A 4 15.26 0.70 46.98
C ARG A 4 15.68 0.89 45.52
N SER A 5 15.11 0.09 44.63
CA SER A 5 15.23 0.29 43.20
C SER A 5 14.90 1.74 42.90
N VAL A 6 15.91 2.48 42.46
CA VAL A 6 15.74 3.87 42.03
C VAL A 6 14.79 3.80 40.84
N SER A 7 13.60 4.36 40.98
CA SER A 7 12.67 4.51 39.86
C SER A 7 13.42 5.23 38.74
N LYS A 8 13.56 4.60 37.56
CA LYS A 8 14.05 5.27 36.34
C LYS A 8 13.39 6.66 36.28
N ARG A 9 14.19 7.73 36.27
CA ARG A 9 13.66 9.07 35.97
C ARG A 9 13.00 8.96 34.61
N SER A 10 11.70 9.16 34.55
CA SER A 10 10.99 9.30 33.29
C SER A 10 11.68 10.43 32.54
N GLN A 11 12.28 10.11 31.39
CA GLN A 11 12.78 11.15 30.48
C GLN A 11 11.58 12.00 30.07
N GLU A 12 11.80 13.30 29.89
CA GLU A 12 10.74 14.20 29.48
C GLU A 12 10.32 13.87 28.05
N LYS A 13 9.01 13.80 27.81
CA LYS A 13 8.45 13.55 26.49
C LYS A 13 8.90 14.62 25.51
N GLN A 14 9.51 14.18 24.41
CA GLN A 14 9.87 15.05 23.30
C GLN A 14 8.81 14.93 22.20
N TRP A 15 8.59 16.02 21.49
CA TRP A 15 7.69 16.10 20.34
C TRP A 15 8.50 16.01 19.06
N TYR A 16 8.01 15.24 18.11
CA TYR A 16 8.64 15.00 16.83
C TYR A 16 7.64 15.24 15.71
N THR A 17 8.03 15.99 14.68
CA THR A 17 7.22 16.21 13.48
C THR A 17 7.36 15.01 12.54
N VAL A 18 6.24 14.44 12.12
CA VAL A 18 6.19 13.30 11.19
C VAL A 18 6.16 13.82 9.76
N ILE A 19 7.16 13.43 8.97
CA ILE A 19 7.35 13.87 7.58
C ILE A 19 7.08 12.72 6.62
N ALA A 20 6.25 12.98 5.60
CA ALA A 20 5.95 12.05 4.52
C ALA A 20 7.19 11.79 3.62
N PRO A 21 7.23 10.68 2.87
CA PRO A 21 8.28 10.45 1.89
C PRO A 21 8.21 11.47 0.73
N GLU A 22 9.27 11.52 -0.07
CA GLU A 22 9.45 12.52 -1.13
C GLU A 22 8.34 12.49 -2.19
N GLN A 23 7.79 11.31 -2.48
CA GLN A 23 6.65 11.13 -3.38
C GLN A 23 5.37 11.87 -2.94
N PHE A 24 5.27 12.29 -1.66
CA PHE A 24 4.18 13.11 -1.13
C PHE A 24 4.68 14.50 -0.71
N ASP A 25 5.64 15.05 -1.45
CA ASP A 25 6.18 16.42 -1.27
C ASP A 25 6.75 16.70 0.13
N ARG A 26 7.15 15.65 0.87
CA ARG A 26 7.60 15.75 2.27
C ARG A 26 6.60 16.51 3.16
N ALA A 27 5.31 16.31 2.89
CA ALA A 27 4.24 16.93 3.66
C ALA A 27 4.31 16.55 5.15
N GLU A 28 3.92 17.49 6.01
CA GLU A 28 3.80 17.25 7.45
C GLU A 28 2.54 16.42 7.72
N LEU A 29 2.71 15.21 8.26
CA LEU A 29 1.63 14.29 8.59
C LEU A 29 1.03 14.55 9.97
N GLY A 30 1.78 15.24 10.83
CA GLY A 30 1.39 15.56 12.21
C GLY A 30 2.56 15.48 13.17
N GLU A 31 2.26 15.33 14.46
CA GLU A 31 3.26 15.27 15.52
C GLU A 31 3.09 13.99 16.35
N THR A 32 4.20 13.42 16.80
CA THR A 32 4.22 12.26 17.69
C THR A 32 5.15 12.53 18.87
N THR A 33 4.89 11.87 20.00
CA THR A 33 5.71 12.03 21.20
C THR A 33 6.31 10.71 21.64
N ALA A 34 7.55 10.76 22.10
CA ALA A 34 8.26 9.62 22.67
C ALA A 34 9.15 10.07 23.83
N ASP A 35 9.37 9.16 24.77
CA ASP A 35 10.32 9.35 25.87
C ASP A 35 11.75 9.04 25.40
N GLU A 36 11.90 8.10 24.45
CA GLU A 36 13.16 7.66 23.84
C GLU A 36 12.98 7.56 22.31
N PRO A 37 13.94 8.02 21.48
CA PRO A 37 13.85 7.97 20.02
C PRO A 37 13.60 6.56 19.47
N GLU A 38 14.15 5.53 20.12
CA GLU A 38 14.00 4.13 19.72
C GLU A 38 12.54 3.64 19.73
N GLN A 39 11.67 4.30 20.50
CA GLN A 39 10.24 3.96 20.57
C GLN A 39 9.45 4.41 19.35
N LEU A 40 10.03 5.24 18.48
CA LEU A 40 9.37 5.81 17.30
C LEU A 40 9.44 4.88 16.09
N TYR A 41 10.49 4.06 15.99
CA TYR A 41 10.61 3.08 14.92
C TYR A 41 9.39 2.15 14.87
N ASP A 42 8.99 1.78 13.66
CA ASP A 42 7.84 0.92 13.36
C ASP A 42 6.47 1.45 13.80
N ARG A 43 6.37 2.68 14.35
CA ARG A 43 5.07 3.31 14.53
C ARG A 43 4.46 3.64 13.18
N THR A 44 3.17 3.39 13.09
CA THR A 44 2.39 3.66 11.89
C THR A 44 1.52 4.90 12.09
N VAL A 45 1.48 5.77 11.07
CA VAL A 45 0.62 6.95 11.00
C VAL A 45 -0.35 6.78 9.83
N GLU A 46 -1.64 6.97 10.07
CA GLU A 46 -2.68 6.97 9.04
C GLU A 46 -3.13 8.41 8.79
N THR A 47 -3.21 8.80 7.52
CA THR A 47 -3.79 10.08 7.07
C THR A 47 -4.67 9.85 5.84
N THR A 48 -5.44 10.85 5.45
CA THR A 48 -6.20 10.81 4.19
C THR A 48 -5.45 11.55 3.08
N LEU A 49 -5.68 11.14 1.83
CA LEU A 49 -5.13 11.85 0.67
C LEU A 49 -5.66 13.29 0.60
N GLY A 50 -6.92 13.49 0.98
CA GLY A 50 -7.54 14.81 1.01
C GLY A 50 -6.91 15.77 2.02
N ASP A 51 -6.43 15.27 3.16
CA ASP A 51 -5.69 16.09 4.13
C ASP A 51 -4.30 16.48 3.58
N LEU A 52 -3.62 15.57 2.88
CA LEU A 52 -2.32 15.84 2.25
C LEU A 52 -2.42 16.90 1.12
N GLN A 53 -3.40 16.74 0.23
CA GLN A 53 -3.56 17.61 -0.93
C GLN A 53 -4.48 18.81 -0.69
N ASN A 54 -5.02 18.95 0.52
CA ASN A 54 -6.06 19.93 0.85
C ASN A 54 -7.31 19.82 -0.08
N ASN A 55 -7.66 18.60 -0.48
CA ASN A 55 -8.79 18.30 -1.36
C ASN A 55 -9.79 17.35 -0.69
N ALA A 56 -10.90 17.88 -0.19
CA ALA A 56 -11.93 17.11 0.51
C ALA A 56 -12.59 16.00 -0.34
N SER A 57 -12.46 16.03 -1.66
CA SER A 57 -13.02 15.00 -2.55
C SER A 57 -12.30 13.66 -2.41
N GLU A 58 -11.04 13.68 -1.97
CA GLU A 58 -10.14 12.52 -1.85
C GLU A 58 -10.08 11.96 -0.42
N ASN A 59 -10.99 12.38 0.46
CA ASN A 59 -11.09 11.88 1.85
C ASN A 59 -11.50 10.40 1.94
N ASN A 60 -11.91 9.80 0.82
CA ASN A 60 -12.22 8.38 0.69
C ASN A 60 -10.96 7.51 0.52
N THR A 61 -9.77 8.11 0.45
CA THR A 61 -8.49 7.40 0.30
C THR A 61 -7.65 7.58 1.55
N LYS A 62 -7.25 6.47 2.16
CA LYS A 62 -6.38 6.42 3.33
C LYS A 62 -4.98 5.96 2.93
N LEU A 63 -3.99 6.64 3.48
CA LEU A 63 -2.58 6.33 3.31
C LEU A 63 -1.99 6.01 4.68
N THR A 64 -1.16 4.98 4.71
CA THR A 64 -0.54 4.46 5.91
C THR A 64 0.97 4.53 5.74
N PHE A 65 1.62 5.22 6.66
CA PHE A 65 3.05 5.48 6.68
C PHE A 65 3.68 4.84 7.92
N ARG A 66 4.91 4.33 7.80
CA ARG A 66 5.68 3.77 8.90
C ARG A 66 6.94 4.60 9.13
N ILE A 67 7.23 4.92 10.38
CA ILE A 67 8.46 5.63 10.75
C ILE A 67 9.65 4.69 10.55
N THR A 68 10.61 5.12 9.74
CA THR A 68 11.83 4.37 9.40
C THR A 68 13.09 5.05 9.90
N ASP A 69 13.12 6.38 9.97
CA ASP A 69 14.29 7.15 10.40
C ASP A 69 13.88 8.25 11.38
N VAL A 70 14.71 8.46 12.41
CA VAL A 70 14.46 9.42 13.48
C VAL A 70 15.60 10.44 13.50
N GLY A 71 15.28 11.67 13.10
CA GLY A 71 16.14 12.83 13.24
C GLY A 71 16.08 13.46 14.64
N SER A 72 16.62 14.66 14.78
CA SER A 72 16.65 15.37 16.07
C SER A 72 15.25 15.82 16.52
N ASP A 73 14.49 16.43 15.63
CA ASP A 73 13.14 16.98 15.91
C ASP A 73 12.09 16.48 14.90
N ALA A 74 12.51 15.74 13.88
CA ALA A 74 11.64 15.23 12.82
C ALA A 74 11.87 13.74 12.61
N VAL A 75 10.81 13.02 12.25
CA VAL A 75 10.84 11.62 11.88
C VAL A 75 10.43 11.46 10.43
N TYR A 76 11.15 10.61 9.71
CA TYR A 76 10.88 10.31 8.31
C TYR A 76 10.13 8.99 8.21
N THR A 77 9.23 8.95 7.24
CA THR A 77 8.35 7.80 7.05
C THR A 77 8.50 7.20 5.66
N GLU A 78 8.20 5.91 5.59
CA GLU A 78 8.05 5.13 4.38
C GLU A 78 6.57 4.83 4.16
N PHE A 79 6.14 4.81 2.91
CA PHE A 79 4.79 4.40 2.55
C PHE A 79 4.61 2.88 2.71
N VAL A 80 3.50 2.45 3.33
CA VAL A 80 3.21 1.02 3.60
C VAL A 80 1.93 0.56 2.93
N GLN A 81 0.88 1.37 2.99
CA GLN A 81 -0.44 0.93 2.57
C GLN A 81 -1.28 2.07 2.00
N HIS A 82 -1.98 1.78 0.92
CA HIS A 82 -3.09 2.57 0.39
C HIS A 82 -4.38 1.76 0.56
N GLU A 83 -5.44 2.37 1.10
CA GLU A 83 -6.73 1.71 1.30
C GLU A 83 -7.89 2.69 1.11
N LEU A 84 -8.93 2.26 0.39
CA LEU A 84 -10.17 3.01 0.31
C LEU A 84 -10.99 2.90 1.59
N THR A 85 -11.67 3.98 1.98
CA THR A 85 -12.53 3.96 3.17
C THR A 85 -13.69 2.97 3.03
N ARG A 86 -14.07 2.40 4.16
CA ARG A 86 -15.10 1.34 4.21
C ARG A 86 -16.47 1.86 3.80
N ASP A 87 -16.80 3.09 4.18
CA ASP A 87 -18.05 3.76 3.80
C ASP A 87 -18.11 3.98 2.29
N TYR A 88 -17.00 4.44 1.68
CA TYR A 88 -16.92 4.64 0.25
C TYR A 88 -17.06 3.32 -0.53
N LEU A 89 -16.34 2.27 -0.14
CA LEU A 89 -16.48 0.95 -0.75
C LEU A 89 -17.91 0.40 -0.64
N ARG A 90 -18.54 0.55 0.53
CA ARG A 90 -19.94 0.14 0.73
C ARG A 90 -20.92 0.93 -0.14
N SER A 91 -20.65 2.20 -0.40
CA SER A 91 -21.47 3.03 -1.30
C SER A 91 -21.44 2.57 -2.76
N LEU A 92 -20.35 1.91 -3.17
CA LEU A 92 -20.17 1.36 -4.51
C LEU A 92 -20.85 -0.01 -4.66
N VAL A 93 -20.95 -0.81 -3.60
CA VAL A 93 -21.66 -2.10 -3.69
C VAL A 93 -23.16 -1.86 -3.76
N ARG A 94 -23.80 -2.28 -4.86
CA ARG A 94 -25.26 -2.18 -5.06
C ARG A 94 -25.89 -3.54 -5.32
N HIS A 95 -27.14 -3.69 -4.87
CA HIS A 95 -27.94 -4.86 -5.22
C HIS A 95 -28.18 -4.93 -6.73
N GLY A 96 -28.09 -6.12 -7.31
CA GLY A 96 -28.27 -6.34 -8.75
C GLY A 96 -27.06 -5.99 -9.63
N SER A 97 -25.90 -5.69 -9.02
CA SER A 97 -24.61 -5.55 -9.70
C SER A 97 -23.60 -6.57 -9.15
N SER A 98 -22.54 -6.85 -9.93
CA SER A 98 -21.43 -7.70 -9.53
C SER A 98 -20.24 -6.84 -9.06
N LYS A 99 -19.56 -7.30 -8.01
CA LYS A 99 -18.25 -6.81 -7.59
C LYS A 99 -17.22 -7.84 -8.07
N VAL A 100 -16.32 -7.45 -8.96
CA VAL A 100 -15.21 -8.31 -9.41
C VAL A 100 -13.93 -7.80 -8.77
N GLU A 101 -13.25 -8.67 -8.04
CA GLU A 101 -11.98 -8.39 -7.38
C GLU A 101 -10.90 -9.40 -7.80
N SER A 102 -9.65 -8.96 -7.81
CA SER A 102 -8.45 -9.80 -7.86
C SER A 102 -7.46 -9.38 -6.78
N PHE A 103 -6.56 -10.29 -6.45
CA PHE A 103 -5.45 -10.07 -5.52
C PHE A 103 -4.19 -10.50 -6.26
N GLU A 104 -3.30 -9.55 -6.54
CA GLU A 104 -2.08 -9.82 -7.27
C GLU A 104 -0.89 -9.41 -6.41
N THR A 105 -0.03 -10.38 -6.09
CA THR A 105 1.28 -10.13 -5.49
C THR A 105 2.31 -10.13 -6.61
N ILE A 106 3.01 -9.01 -6.80
CA ILE A 106 3.89 -8.76 -7.95
C ILE A 106 5.16 -8.04 -7.46
N LEU A 107 6.27 -8.26 -8.16
CA LEU A 107 7.52 -7.51 -8.00
C LEU A 107 7.54 -6.33 -8.97
N THR A 108 7.91 -5.16 -8.48
CA THR A 108 8.12 -3.97 -9.30
C THR A 108 9.48 -3.99 -9.99
N SER A 109 9.75 -3.01 -10.86
CA SER A 109 11.03 -2.89 -11.58
C SER A 109 12.24 -2.68 -10.68
N ASP A 110 12.01 -2.20 -9.47
CA ASP A 110 12.98 -1.91 -8.40
C ASP A 110 12.91 -2.93 -7.25
N ASP A 111 12.37 -4.13 -7.52
CA ASP A 111 12.36 -5.30 -6.62
C ASP A 111 11.54 -5.14 -5.32
N TYR A 112 10.59 -4.21 -5.28
CA TYR A 112 9.60 -4.19 -4.20
C TYR A 112 8.50 -5.23 -4.45
N ARG A 113 8.20 -6.03 -3.43
CA ARG A 113 7.05 -6.94 -3.48
C ARG A 113 5.81 -6.24 -2.96
N ILE A 114 4.83 -6.07 -3.83
CA ILE A 114 3.57 -5.40 -3.53
C ILE A 114 2.36 -6.29 -3.80
N GLN A 115 1.33 -6.13 -2.97
CA GLN A 115 0.02 -6.73 -3.20
C GLN A 115 -0.98 -5.65 -3.59
N ILE A 116 -1.57 -5.78 -4.78
CA ILE A 116 -2.56 -4.86 -5.33
C ILE A 116 -3.91 -5.57 -5.42
N GLN A 117 -4.96 -4.89 -4.96
CA GLN A 117 -6.35 -5.34 -5.04
C GLN A 117 -7.18 -4.40 -5.93
N PRO A 118 -7.21 -4.58 -7.26
CA PRO A 118 -8.12 -3.86 -8.13
C PRO A 118 -9.55 -4.40 -7.98
N VAL A 119 -10.54 -3.51 -8.08
CA VAL A 119 -11.96 -3.83 -7.96
C VAL A 119 -12.75 -3.14 -9.06
N ALA A 120 -13.54 -3.92 -9.78
CA ALA A 120 -14.48 -3.45 -10.78
C ALA A 120 -15.94 -3.63 -10.31
N PHE A 121 -16.75 -2.60 -10.52
CA PHE A 121 -18.18 -2.61 -10.23
C PHE A 121 -18.97 -2.55 -11.54
N THR A 122 -19.75 -3.59 -11.81
CA THR A 122 -20.56 -3.67 -13.03
C THR A 122 -21.86 -2.88 -12.89
N THR A 123 -22.49 -2.51 -14.01
CA THR A 123 -23.80 -1.83 -14.00
C THR A 123 -24.95 -2.80 -13.68
N LYS A 124 -24.80 -4.07 -14.06
CA LYS A 124 -25.77 -5.15 -13.86
C LYS A 124 -25.04 -6.42 -13.46
N LYS A 125 -25.77 -7.41 -12.94
CA LYS A 125 -25.22 -8.72 -12.60
C LYS A 125 -24.56 -9.34 -13.84
N ALA A 126 -23.25 -9.57 -13.75
CA ALA A 126 -22.47 -10.21 -14.79
C ALA A 126 -22.53 -11.74 -14.63
N ASP A 127 -22.40 -12.45 -15.74
CA ASP A 127 -22.25 -13.90 -15.72
C ASP A 127 -20.83 -14.28 -15.29
N HIS A 128 -20.66 -15.50 -14.77
CA HIS A 128 -19.37 -15.96 -14.26
C HIS A 128 -18.24 -15.88 -15.31
N SER A 129 -18.53 -16.17 -16.58
CA SER A 129 -17.55 -16.06 -17.68
C SER A 129 -17.10 -14.60 -17.93
N GLN A 130 -18.02 -13.64 -17.77
CA GLN A 130 -17.73 -12.21 -17.89
C GLN A 130 -16.90 -11.72 -16.70
N GLU A 131 -17.25 -12.14 -15.47
CA GLU A 131 -16.48 -11.83 -14.27
C GLU A 131 -15.04 -12.36 -14.37
N GLN A 132 -14.86 -13.60 -14.87
CA GLN A 132 -13.53 -14.15 -15.14
C GLN A 132 -12.77 -13.38 -16.20
N ALA A 133 -13.43 -12.97 -17.30
CA ALA A 133 -12.79 -12.21 -18.35
C ALA A 133 -12.31 -10.84 -17.84
N ILE A 134 -13.15 -10.11 -17.10
CA ILE A 134 -12.78 -8.86 -16.44
C ILE A 134 -11.60 -9.10 -15.49
N ARG A 135 -11.64 -10.15 -14.67
CA ARG A 135 -10.56 -10.48 -13.74
C ARG A 135 -9.23 -10.68 -14.46
N ARG A 136 -9.21 -11.43 -15.56
CA ARG A 136 -7.99 -11.64 -16.37
C ARG A 136 -7.43 -10.33 -16.91
N THR A 137 -8.28 -9.46 -17.46
CA THR A 137 -7.86 -8.15 -17.96
C THR A 137 -7.29 -7.26 -16.84
N MET A 138 -7.90 -7.27 -15.65
CA MET A 138 -7.35 -6.56 -14.49
C MET A 138 -5.97 -7.09 -14.11
N THR A 139 -5.82 -8.41 -14.01
CA THR A 139 -4.54 -9.05 -13.67
C THR A 139 -3.45 -8.73 -14.69
N GLU A 140 -3.77 -8.74 -15.98
CA GLU A 140 -2.80 -8.46 -17.05
C GLU A 140 -2.28 -7.02 -16.98
N ILE A 141 -3.18 -6.03 -16.92
CA ILE A 141 -2.81 -4.61 -16.86
C ILE A 141 -2.02 -4.29 -15.60
N VAL A 142 -2.43 -4.84 -14.44
CA VAL A 142 -1.72 -4.62 -13.19
C VAL A 142 -0.32 -5.23 -13.21
N ARG A 143 -0.16 -6.43 -13.79
CA ARG A 143 1.16 -7.06 -13.92
C ARG A 143 2.07 -6.34 -14.90
N GLU A 144 1.53 -5.86 -16.01
CA GLU A 144 2.28 -5.06 -16.99
C GLU A 144 2.76 -3.76 -16.34
N THR A 145 1.83 -2.99 -15.74
CA THR A 145 2.16 -1.73 -15.07
C THR A 145 3.21 -1.92 -13.98
N ALA A 146 3.07 -2.94 -13.12
CA ALA A 146 4.01 -3.17 -12.04
C ALA A 146 5.43 -3.51 -12.54
N ARG A 147 5.56 -4.24 -13.67
CA ARG A 147 6.85 -4.65 -14.23
C ARG A 147 7.57 -3.57 -15.02
N GLU A 148 6.84 -2.58 -15.51
CA GLU A 148 7.41 -1.49 -16.32
C GLU A 148 7.77 -0.27 -15.47
N HIS A 149 7.16 -0.14 -14.29
CA HIS A 149 7.29 1.02 -13.42
C HIS A 149 7.98 0.70 -12.11
N THR A 150 8.55 1.73 -11.48
CA THR A 150 9.10 1.63 -10.12
C THR A 150 7.98 1.66 -9.08
N PHE A 151 8.29 1.32 -7.83
CA PHE A 151 7.33 1.34 -6.73
C PHE A 151 6.63 2.70 -6.58
N ASP A 152 7.39 3.79 -6.63
CA ASP A 152 6.86 5.15 -6.51
C ASP A 152 5.92 5.51 -7.66
N GLU A 153 6.30 5.18 -8.90
CA GLU A 153 5.47 5.42 -10.08
C GLU A 153 4.14 4.63 -10.05
N VAL A 154 4.19 3.40 -9.52
CA VAL A 154 2.98 2.58 -9.33
C VAL A 154 2.05 3.21 -8.30
N ILE A 155 2.59 3.72 -7.19
CA ILE A 155 1.80 4.42 -6.16
C ILE A 155 1.15 5.67 -6.77
N ASP A 156 1.90 6.49 -7.49
CA ASP A 156 1.37 7.70 -8.13
C ASP A 156 0.28 7.36 -9.13
N SER A 157 0.47 6.32 -9.95
CA SER A 157 -0.54 5.83 -10.90
C SER A 157 -1.84 5.38 -10.22
N ILE A 158 -1.76 4.85 -9.00
CA ILE A 158 -2.90 4.44 -8.20
C ILE A 158 -3.59 5.64 -7.56
N VAL A 159 -2.82 6.52 -6.93
CA VAL A 159 -3.31 7.72 -6.23
C VAL A 159 -4.01 8.68 -7.20
N GLU A 160 -3.47 8.85 -8.42
CA GLU A 160 -4.08 9.68 -9.46
C GLU A 160 -5.20 8.97 -10.24
N GLY A 161 -5.41 7.67 -10.00
CA GLY A 161 -6.44 6.87 -10.67
C GLY A 161 -6.14 6.54 -12.14
N ARG A 162 -4.89 6.68 -12.58
CA ARG A 162 -4.44 6.28 -13.93
C ARG A 162 -4.61 4.78 -14.15
N LEU A 163 -4.19 3.96 -13.18
CA LEU A 163 -4.35 2.50 -13.25
C LEU A 163 -5.83 2.09 -13.34
N SER A 164 -6.69 2.68 -12.50
CA SER A 164 -8.14 2.47 -12.53
C SER A 164 -8.76 2.83 -13.88
N SER A 165 -8.28 3.92 -14.49
CA SER A 165 -8.75 4.40 -15.79
C SER A 165 -8.33 3.49 -16.94
N ALA A 166 -7.08 3.00 -16.93
CA ALA A 166 -6.59 2.04 -17.91
C ALA A 166 -7.40 0.74 -17.88
N VAL A 167 -7.62 0.19 -16.67
CA VAL A 167 -8.45 -1.00 -16.48
C VAL A 167 -9.88 -0.77 -16.95
N TYR A 168 -10.47 0.39 -16.66
CA TYR A 168 -11.82 0.72 -17.12
C TYR A 168 -11.90 0.77 -18.65
N ALA A 169 -10.90 1.34 -19.31
CA ALA A 169 -10.87 1.48 -20.76
C ALA A 169 -10.91 0.14 -21.49
N GLU A 170 -10.19 -0.86 -20.99
CA GLU A 170 -10.17 -2.21 -21.57
C GLU A 170 -11.37 -3.04 -21.14
N ALA A 171 -11.68 -3.07 -19.84
CA ALA A 171 -12.70 -3.96 -19.31
C ALA A 171 -14.14 -3.58 -19.69
N LYS A 172 -14.39 -2.31 -20.09
CA LYS A 172 -15.70 -1.89 -20.62
C LYS A 172 -16.09 -2.60 -21.92
N SER A 173 -15.11 -3.11 -22.67
CA SER A 173 -15.35 -3.85 -23.92
C SER A 173 -16.00 -5.21 -23.67
N ILE A 174 -15.74 -5.80 -22.49
CA ILE A 174 -16.25 -7.11 -22.07
C ILE A 174 -17.68 -6.98 -21.53
N TYR A 175 -17.88 -6.04 -20.61
CA TYR A 175 -19.18 -5.81 -19.96
C TYR A 175 -19.29 -4.35 -19.48
N PRO A 176 -20.48 -3.73 -19.48
CA PRO A 176 -20.64 -2.37 -18.99
C PRO A 176 -20.28 -2.23 -17.49
N LEU A 177 -19.22 -1.46 -17.24
CA LEU A 177 -18.73 -1.09 -15.93
C LEU A 177 -19.26 0.28 -15.49
N ARG A 178 -19.50 0.41 -14.19
CA ARG A 178 -19.87 1.69 -13.57
C ARG A 178 -18.66 2.42 -13.01
N ARG A 179 -17.77 1.68 -12.34
CA ARG A 179 -16.56 2.22 -11.72
C ARG A 179 -15.51 1.13 -11.55
N VAL A 180 -14.24 1.51 -11.65
CA VAL A 180 -13.09 0.69 -11.31
C VAL A 180 -12.25 1.50 -10.33
N GLU A 181 -11.76 0.85 -9.29
CA GLU A 181 -10.90 1.46 -8.28
C GLU A 181 -9.88 0.44 -7.79
N VAL A 182 -8.75 0.90 -7.24
CA VAL A 182 -7.85 0.05 -6.46
C VAL A 182 -8.29 0.10 -5.00
N GLN A 183 -8.81 -1.01 -4.49
CA GLN A 183 -9.31 -1.08 -3.12
C GLN A 183 -8.19 -0.97 -2.10
N LYS A 184 -7.08 -1.67 -2.36
CA LYS A 184 -5.97 -1.77 -1.42
C LYS A 184 -4.66 -2.01 -2.18
N LEU A 185 -3.60 -1.34 -1.74
CA LEU A 185 -2.22 -1.70 -2.03
C LEU A 185 -1.49 -1.86 -0.71
N ARG A 186 -0.65 -2.89 -0.62
CA ARG A 186 0.21 -3.16 0.54
C ARG A 186 1.62 -3.48 0.07
N LEU A 187 2.60 -2.88 0.73
CA LEU A 187 3.99 -3.31 0.68
C LEU A 187 4.15 -4.61 1.49
N GLU A 188 4.64 -5.69 0.85
CA GLU A 188 4.88 -6.98 1.49
C GLU A 188 6.35 -7.18 1.85
N ALA A 189 7.27 -6.84 0.95
CA ALA A 189 8.71 -6.97 1.18
C ALA A 189 9.47 -5.86 0.44
N ARG A 190 10.54 -5.37 1.08
CA ARG A 190 11.50 -4.43 0.49
C ARG A 190 12.53 -5.17 -0.36
N PRO A 191 13.27 -4.49 -1.26
CA PRO A 191 14.27 -5.11 -2.12
C PRO A 191 15.34 -5.90 -1.35
N GLU A 192 15.78 -5.39 -0.19
CA GLU A 192 16.75 -6.08 0.68
C GLU A 192 16.20 -7.41 1.22
N GLU A 193 14.89 -7.46 1.53
CA GLU A 193 14.23 -8.66 2.03
C GLU A 193 13.99 -9.66 0.89
N VAL A 194 13.64 -9.18 -0.30
CA VAL A 194 13.45 -10.01 -1.49
C VAL A 194 14.78 -10.65 -1.91
N ALA A 195 15.87 -9.89 -1.96
CA ALA A 195 17.19 -10.42 -2.29
C ALA A 195 17.65 -11.48 -1.28
N ALA A 196 17.43 -11.26 0.03
CA ALA A 196 17.78 -12.23 1.06
C ALA A 196 16.95 -13.54 0.96
N GLU A 197 15.67 -13.44 0.57
CA GLU A 197 14.83 -14.61 0.30
C GLU A 197 15.32 -15.38 -0.94
N GLU A 198 15.74 -14.67 -2.00
CA GLU A 198 16.27 -15.29 -3.22
C GLU A 198 17.60 -16.00 -2.95
N ASP A 199 18.52 -15.38 -2.22
CA ASP A 199 19.80 -16.02 -1.83
C ASP A 199 19.55 -17.30 -1.02
N THR A 200 18.63 -17.23 -0.03
CA THR A 200 18.28 -18.41 0.79
C THR A 200 17.62 -19.52 -0.04
N ALA A 201 16.84 -19.17 -1.06
CA ALA A 201 16.21 -20.16 -1.94
C ALA A 201 17.24 -20.89 -2.81
N VAL A 202 18.24 -20.16 -3.32
CA VAL A 202 19.33 -20.74 -4.14
C VAL A 202 20.20 -21.69 -3.30
N ASP A 203 20.54 -21.33 -2.07
CA ASP A 203 21.32 -22.20 -1.16
C ASP A 203 20.63 -23.56 -0.92
N VAL A 204 19.29 -23.57 -0.77
CA VAL A 204 18.51 -24.80 -0.55
C VAL A 204 18.47 -25.70 -1.78
N ASP A 205 18.38 -25.11 -2.98
CA ASP A 205 18.42 -25.87 -4.23
C ASP A 205 19.82 -26.46 -4.48
N GLU A 206 20.90 -25.75 -4.11
CA GLU A 206 22.28 -26.25 -4.18
C GLU A 206 22.54 -27.41 -3.20
N ASP A 207 22.05 -27.32 -1.96
CA ASP A 207 22.15 -28.40 -0.98
C ASP A 207 21.33 -29.64 -1.37
N ALA A 208 20.26 -29.49 -2.16
CA ALA A 208 19.44 -30.60 -2.65
C ALA A 208 20.09 -31.36 -3.81
N VAL A 209 20.84 -30.68 -4.68
CA VAL A 209 21.55 -31.33 -5.80
C VAL A 209 22.84 -32.04 -5.38
N ASP A 210 23.50 -31.61 -4.30
CA ASP A 210 24.67 -32.30 -3.73
C ASP A 210 24.30 -33.54 -2.89
N ALA A 211 23.01 -33.75 -2.61
CA ALA A 211 22.48 -34.86 -1.83
C ALA A 211 21.93 -36.04 -2.67
N GLU A 212 21.97 -35.97 -4.01
CA GLU A 212 21.52 -37.03 -4.96
C GLU A 212 22.65 -37.82 -5.62
#